data_AF-A0A1Q9CSD5-F1
#
_entry.id   AF-A0A1Q9CSD5-F1
#
_cell.length_a   1.000
_cell.length_b   1.000
_cell.length_c   1.000
_cell.angle_alpha   90.00
_cell.angle_beta   90.00
_cell.angle_gamma   90.00
#
_symmetry.space_group_name_H-M   'P 1'
#
loop_
_entity.id
_entity.type
_entity.pdbx_description
1 polymer ?
#
loop_
_entity_poly.entity_id
_entity_poly.type
_entity_poly.pdbx_seq_one_letter_code
_entity_poly.pdbx_strand_id
1 'polypeptide(L)'
;MVLCDEVSLTACHRATGIDHKVIEKLVGKCRGIITQHVAELEAAMKVGGQGKLVEQDEVAVRKTDSAKKQGRQQVKWNIWVGAKERGNRKSLVLQKRADDKCIVTRQKLTKTQLKRGVLKGRASPPGYTKDEYAKFKETFLAAGSWHMTDGAKAYKSVLAEKSELHDAVSHDPSRKGTQSLDGLWKHVKKALESVQASDPQGVRTHVKLFQWHHWHRMDDRWAILGQILKLYGD
;
A
#
# COMPACT_ATOMS: atom_id res chain seq x y z
N MET A 1 3.68 -6.42 -16.85
CA MET A 1 3.33 -5.12 -16.24
C MET A 1 3.12 -4.11 -17.37
N VAL A 2 2.05 -4.26 -18.16
CA VAL A 2 2.09 -3.95 -19.62
C VAL A 2 1.49 -2.59 -20.02
N LEU A 3 0.71 -1.91 -19.18
CA LEU A 3 -0.20 -0.88 -19.71
C LEU A 3 0.31 0.56 -19.76
N CYS A 4 1.35 0.94 -19.01
CA CYS A 4 1.97 2.28 -19.12
C CYS A 4 3.47 2.32 -18.79
N ASP A 5 4.06 1.22 -18.31
CA ASP A 5 5.41 1.24 -17.72
C ASP A 5 6.43 0.37 -18.48
N GLU A 6 5.99 -0.51 -19.38
CA GLU A 6 6.87 -1.40 -20.16
C GLU A 6 7.28 -0.83 -21.53
N VAL A 7 6.45 0.07 -22.08
CA VAL A 7 6.76 0.74 -23.36
C VAL A 7 7.14 2.18 -23.04
N SER A 8 8.36 2.59 -23.40
CA SER A 8 8.78 3.97 -23.20
C SER A 8 7.90 4.92 -24.00
N LEU A 9 7.62 6.10 -23.45
CA LEU A 9 6.86 7.15 -24.15
C LEU A 9 7.48 7.48 -25.51
N THR A 10 8.82 7.43 -25.61
CA THR A 10 9.56 7.59 -26.86
C THR A 10 9.24 6.50 -27.88
N ALA A 11 9.10 5.24 -27.46
CA ALA A 11 8.71 4.15 -28.35
C ALA A 11 7.27 4.33 -28.86
N CYS A 12 6.34 4.73 -27.98
CA CYS A 12 4.96 5.06 -28.38
C CYS A 12 4.91 6.24 -29.37
N HIS A 13 5.67 7.30 -29.10
CA HIS A 13 5.80 8.45 -30.01
C HIS A 13 6.30 8.01 -31.39
N ARG A 14 7.39 7.25 -31.45
CA ARG A 14 7.92 6.74 -32.72
C ARG A 14 6.95 5.84 -33.47
N ALA A 15 6.18 5.00 -32.77
CA ALA A 15 5.24 4.08 -33.39
C ALA A 15 3.97 4.75 -33.92
N THR A 16 3.52 5.84 -33.29
CA THR A 16 2.22 6.46 -33.57
C THR A 16 2.32 7.82 -34.25
N GLY A 17 3.48 8.47 -34.21
CA GLY A 17 3.66 9.87 -34.62
C GLY A 17 3.03 10.89 -33.65
N ILE A 18 2.35 10.43 -32.59
CA ILE A 18 1.71 11.30 -31.60
C ILE A 18 2.77 11.90 -30.69
N ASP A 19 2.69 13.21 -30.43
CA ASP A 19 3.64 13.88 -29.53
C ASP A 19 3.67 13.23 -28.13
N HIS A 20 4.88 13.09 -27.59
CA HIS A 20 5.12 12.43 -26.31
C HIS A 20 4.39 13.10 -25.14
N LYS A 21 4.15 14.42 -25.15
CA LYS A 21 3.38 15.11 -24.11
C LYS A 21 1.90 14.78 -24.16
N VAL A 22 1.36 14.58 -25.36
CA VAL A 22 -0.01 14.10 -25.53
C VAL A 22 -0.16 12.68 -24.97
N ILE A 23 0.80 11.80 -25.27
CA ILE A 23 0.84 10.43 -24.73
C ILE A 23 0.98 10.45 -23.20
N GLU A 24 1.89 11.28 -22.66
CA GLU A 24 2.10 11.45 -21.22
C GLU A 24 0.80 11.90 -20.52
N LYS A 25 0.10 12.88 -21.08
CA LYS A 25 -1.19 13.37 -20.56
C LYS A 25 -2.27 12.27 -20.60
N LEU A 26 -2.36 11.52 -21.70
CA LEU A 26 -3.31 10.42 -21.83
C LEU A 26 -3.04 9.31 -20.80
N VAL A 27 -1.78 8.91 -20.65
CA VAL A 27 -1.34 7.95 -19.62
C VAL A 27 -1.69 8.45 -18.23
N GLY A 28 -1.45 9.74 -17.94
CA GLY A 28 -1.85 10.37 -16.69
C GLY A 28 -3.37 10.26 -16.43
N LYS A 29 -4.20 10.56 -17.44
CA LYS A 29 -5.67 10.42 -17.35
C LYS A 29 -6.07 8.96 -17.08
N CYS A 30 -5.53 8.01 -17.83
CA CYS A 30 -5.81 6.58 -17.63
C CYS A 30 -5.44 6.10 -16.22
N ARG A 31 -4.27 6.52 -15.70
CA ARG A 31 -3.85 6.20 -14.34
C ARG A 31 -4.79 6.78 -13.29
N GLY A 32 -5.26 8.01 -13.50
CA GLY A 32 -6.27 8.65 -12.65
C GLY A 32 -7.58 7.86 -12.61
N ILE A 33 -8.09 7.48 -13.78
CA ILE A 33 -9.31 6.67 -13.92
C ILE A 33 -9.17 5.30 -13.24
N ILE A 34 -8.06 4.59 -13.46
CA ILE A 34 -7.80 3.31 -12.79
C ILE A 34 -7.74 3.49 -11.26
N THR A 35 -7.10 4.56 -10.79
CA THR A 35 -6.99 4.88 -9.36
C THR A 35 -8.37 5.10 -8.73
N GLN A 36 -9.25 5.82 -9.43
CA GLN A 36 -10.64 6.02 -9.00
C GLN A 36 -11.41 4.70 -8.98
N HIS A 37 -11.35 3.93 -10.08
CA HIS A 37 -12.03 2.65 -10.20
C HIS A 37 -11.64 1.66 -9.09
N VAL A 38 -10.34 1.56 -8.77
CA VAL A 38 -9.85 0.73 -7.66
C VAL A 38 -10.43 1.20 -6.33
N ALA A 39 -10.48 2.51 -6.08
CA ALA A 39 -11.00 3.04 -4.82
C ALA A 39 -12.50 2.77 -4.65
N GLU A 40 -13.28 2.83 -5.72
CA GLU A 40 -14.71 2.51 -5.72
C GLU A 40 -14.95 1.01 -5.46
N LEU A 41 -14.18 0.14 -6.14
CA LEU A 41 -14.25 -1.29 -5.90
C LEU A 41 -13.86 -1.65 -4.46
N GLU A 42 -12.81 -1.03 -3.91
CA GLU A 42 -12.43 -1.24 -2.51
C GLU A 42 -13.50 -0.80 -1.52
N ALA A 43 -14.17 0.33 -1.78
CA ALA A 43 -15.21 0.84 -0.88
C ALA A 43 -16.39 -0.13 -0.76
N ALA A 44 -16.63 -0.95 -1.78
CA ALA A 44 -17.67 -1.98 -1.78
C ALA A 44 -17.19 -3.35 -1.26
N MET A 45 -15.90 -3.53 -1.00
CA MET A 45 -15.34 -4.85 -0.65
C MET A 45 -15.45 -5.19 0.83
N LYS A 46 -15.78 -6.47 1.09
CA LYS A 46 -15.48 -7.16 2.35
C LYS A 46 -14.62 -8.38 2.05
N VAL A 47 -13.48 -8.49 2.73
CA VAL A 47 -12.47 -9.53 2.56
C VAL A 47 -12.75 -10.65 3.55
N GLY A 48 -12.79 -11.90 3.07
CA GLY A 48 -12.99 -13.10 3.89
C GLY A 48 -14.46 -13.51 4.03
N GLY A 49 -14.83 -13.94 5.23
CA GLY A 49 -16.14 -14.44 5.63
C GLY A 49 -16.22 -15.97 5.63
N GLN A 50 -17.19 -16.55 6.34
CA GLN A 50 -17.50 -17.99 6.30
C GLN A 50 -16.29 -18.92 6.45
N GLY A 51 -15.41 -18.62 7.42
CA GLY A 51 -14.23 -19.44 7.68
C GLY A 51 -13.06 -19.24 6.70
N LYS A 52 -13.11 -18.22 5.84
CA LYS A 52 -12.00 -17.89 4.94
C LYS A 52 -10.84 -17.26 5.69
N LEU A 53 -9.62 -17.63 5.29
CA LEU A 53 -8.37 -17.11 5.84
C LEU A 53 -7.98 -15.79 5.18
N VAL A 54 -7.79 -14.75 5.99
CA VAL A 54 -7.43 -13.40 5.59
C VAL A 54 -6.08 -13.02 6.15
N GLU A 55 -5.13 -12.72 5.27
CA GLU A 55 -3.84 -12.15 5.62
C GLU A 55 -3.98 -10.65 5.82
N GLN A 56 -3.31 -10.09 6.83
CA GLN A 56 -3.29 -8.67 7.11
C GLN A 56 -1.93 -8.22 7.59
N ASP A 57 -1.47 -7.08 7.08
CA ASP A 57 -0.16 -6.52 7.42
C ASP A 57 -0.11 -5.01 7.10
N GLU A 58 0.79 -4.29 7.75
CA GLU A 58 1.09 -2.90 7.46
C GLU A 58 2.53 -2.70 7.00
N VAL A 59 2.72 -1.75 6.07
CA VAL A 59 4.06 -1.44 5.58
C VAL A 59 4.28 0.04 5.35
N ALA A 60 5.45 0.52 5.76
CA ALA A 60 5.97 1.79 5.30
C ALA A 60 6.55 1.63 3.89
N VAL A 61 5.93 2.25 2.88
CA VAL A 61 6.36 2.16 1.48
C VAL A 61 7.38 3.25 1.12
N ARG A 62 7.24 4.46 1.69
CA ARG A 62 8.14 5.61 1.44
C ARG A 62 8.31 6.44 2.71
N LYS A 63 9.35 7.29 2.73
CA LYS A 63 9.61 8.25 3.82
C LYS A 63 10.13 9.56 3.24
N THR A 64 9.74 10.66 3.88
CA THR A 64 10.14 12.01 3.48
C THR A 64 10.55 12.79 4.72
N ASP A 65 11.69 13.47 4.66
CA ASP A 65 12.08 14.44 5.69
C ASP A 65 11.14 15.66 5.57
N SER A 66 10.47 16.05 6.65
CA SER A 66 9.55 17.20 6.66
C SER A 66 10.17 18.40 7.40
N ALA A 67 9.46 19.52 7.52
CA ALA A 67 9.98 20.69 8.26
C ALA A 67 10.33 20.34 9.72
N LYS A 68 11.23 21.11 10.33
CA LYS A 68 11.53 20.99 11.77
C LYS A 68 10.34 21.49 12.58
N LYS A 69 9.93 20.73 13.60
CA LYS A 69 8.96 21.17 14.62
C LYS A 69 9.68 21.29 15.96
N GLN A 70 9.61 22.46 16.59
CA GLN A 70 10.31 22.75 17.86
C GLN A 70 11.82 22.42 17.79
N GLY A 71 12.47 22.83 16.71
CA GLY A 71 13.90 22.60 16.47
C GLY A 71 14.28 21.14 16.14
N ARG A 72 13.32 20.21 16.06
CA ARG A 72 13.58 18.80 15.76
C ARG A 72 13.08 18.43 14.36
N GLN A 73 13.91 17.71 13.62
CA GLN A 73 13.58 17.19 12.31
C GLN A 73 12.45 16.16 12.42
N GLN A 74 11.40 16.33 11.61
CA GLN A 74 10.32 15.36 11.49
C GLN A 74 10.52 14.48 10.24
N VAL A 75 9.95 13.29 10.30
CA VAL A 75 9.90 12.32 9.20
C VAL A 75 8.44 11.96 8.99
N LYS A 76 7.95 12.13 7.77
CA LYS A 76 6.65 11.63 7.32
C LYS A 76 6.85 10.28 6.66
N TRP A 77 6.18 9.27 7.19
CA TRP A 77 6.10 7.95 6.57
C TRP A 77 4.87 7.87 5.68
N ASN A 78 4.98 7.15 4.56
CA ASN A 78 3.83 6.77 3.76
C ASN A 78 3.54 5.30 4.10
N ILE A 79 2.52 5.08 4.92
CA ILE A 79 2.20 3.76 5.48
C ILE A 79 0.87 3.28 4.90
N TRP A 80 0.85 2.01 4.51
CA TRP A 80 -0.31 1.33 3.98
C TRP A 80 -0.61 0.09 4.80
N VAL A 81 -1.90 -0.24 4.90
CA VAL A 81 -2.42 -1.46 5.51
C VAL A 81 -3.04 -2.27 4.40
N GLY A 82 -2.73 -3.56 4.35
CA GLY A 82 -3.26 -4.48 3.36
C GLY A 82 -4.07 -5.58 4.02
N ALA A 83 -5.14 -5.99 3.36
CA ALA A 83 -5.82 -7.24 3.68
C ALA A 83 -6.13 -8.03 2.41
N LYS A 84 -6.06 -9.36 2.51
CA LYS A 84 -6.29 -10.25 1.36
C LYS A 84 -6.71 -11.64 1.82
N GLU A 85 -7.76 -12.18 1.22
CA GLU A 85 -8.14 -13.58 1.36
C GLU A 85 -7.10 -14.47 0.67
N ARG A 86 -6.60 -15.50 1.38
CA ARG A 86 -5.58 -16.40 0.85
C ARG A 86 -6.11 -17.15 -0.37
N GLY A 87 -5.33 -17.17 -1.45
CA GLY A 87 -5.74 -17.75 -2.73
C GLY A 87 -6.62 -16.84 -3.61
N ASN A 88 -7.25 -15.81 -3.05
CA ASN A 88 -8.06 -14.86 -3.81
C ASN A 88 -7.30 -13.54 -4.02
N ARG A 89 -6.82 -13.31 -5.25
CA ARG A 89 -6.12 -12.06 -5.58
C ARG A 89 -7.05 -10.85 -5.66
N LYS A 90 -8.31 -11.06 -6.08
CA LYS A 90 -9.27 -9.97 -6.33
C LYS A 90 -9.80 -9.36 -5.03
N SER A 91 -9.59 -10.03 -3.90
CA SER A 91 -9.94 -9.50 -2.57
C SER A 91 -8.87 -8.57 -1.98
N LEU A 92 -7.76 -8.30 -2.68
CA LEU A 92 -6.70 -7.45 -2.11
C LEU A 92 -7.23 -6.02 -1.93
N VAL A 93 -7.19 -5.52 -0.70
CA VAL A 93 -7.43 -4.11 -0.37
C VAL A 93 -6.15 -3.49 0.18
N LEU A 94 -5.84 -2.25 -0.21
CA LEU A 94 -4.68 -1.49 0.24
C LEU A 94 -5.15 -0.12 0.74
N GLN A 95 -5.24 0.09 2.05
CA GLN A 95 -5.65 1.39 2.61
C GLN A 95 -4.43 2.20 3.07
N LYS A 96 -4.35 3.45 2.63
CA LYS A 96 -3.35 4.40 3.15
C LYS A 96 -3.74 4.82 4.57
N ARG A 97 -2.80 4.79 5.51
CA ARG A 97 -3.00 5.39 6.85
C ARG A 97 -3.10 6.91 6.77
N ALA A 98 -3.79 7.50 7.72
CA ALA A 98 -3.93 8.95 7.82
C ALA A 98 -2.55 9.62 8.01
N ASP A 99 -2.33 10.73 7.29
CA ASP A 99 -1.01 11.37 7.21
C ASP A 99 -0.52 11.89 8.57
N ASP A 100 -1.44 12.37 9.42
CA ASP A 100 -1.15 12.87 10.78
C ASP A 100 -0.62 11.75 11.69
N LYS A 101 -1.07 10.52 11.48
CA LYS A 101 -0.63 9.33 12.23
C LYS A 101 0.71 8.79 11.76
N CYS A 102 1.23 9.29 10.64
CA CYS A 102 2.46 8.79 10.03
C CYS A 102 3.67 9.72 10.22
N ILE A 103 3.55 10.78 11.03
CA ILE A 103 4.64 11.73 11.30
C ILE A 103 5.31 11.36 12.62
N VAL A 104 6.64 11.23 12.59
CA VAL A 104 7.46 11.00 13.78
C VAL A 104 8.57 12.03 13.88
N THR A 105 8.88 12.42 15.11
CA THR A 105 10.03 13.29 15.39
C THR A 105 11.28 12.43 15.51
N ARG A 106 12.36 12.80 14.80
CA ARG A 106 13.65 12.10 14.95
C ARG A 106 14.13 12.18 16.39
N GLN A 107 14.67 11.06 16.88
CA GLN A 107 15.32 11.03 18.19
C GLN A 107 16.54 11.97 18.19
N LYS A 108 16.79 12.61 19.34
CA LYS A 108 18.04 13.35 19.52
C LYS A 108 19.22 12.38 19.43
N LEU A 109 20.27 12.79 18.75
CA LEU A 109 21.52 12.04 18.73
C LEU A 109 22.15 12.08 20.12
N THR A 110 22.65 10.94 20.58
CA THR A 110 23.45 10.88 21.81
C THR A 110 24.86 11.41 21.52
N LYS A 111 25.57 11.86 22.57
CA LYS A 111 26.98 12.29 22.44
C LYS A 111 27.85 11.20 21.79
N THR A 112 27.61 9.93 22.13
CA THR A 112 28.31 8.78 21.54
C THR A 112 28.02 8.62 20.05
N GLN A 113 26.78 8.85 19.61
CA GLN A 113 26.42 8.78 18.20
C GLN A 113 27.07 9.90 17.39
N LEU A 114 27.12 11.12 17.94
CA LEU A 114 27.83 12.24 17.33
C LEU A 114 29.33 11.95 17.19
N LYS A 115 29.97 11.42 18.24
CA LYS A 115 31.38 11.00 18.20
C LYS A 115 31.67 9.91 17.17
N ARG A 116 30.68 9.08 16.83
CA ARG A 116 30.78 8.04 15.79
C ARG A 116 30.42 8.55 14.38
N GLY A 117 30.26 9.85 14.19
CA GLY A 117 29.94 10.45 12.90
C GLY A 117 28.50 10.22 12.42
N VAL A 118 27.57 9.85 13.31
CA VAL A 118 26.16 9.71 12.94
C VAL A 118 25.56 11.10 12.71
N LEU A 119 25.16 11.38 11.46
CA LEU A 119 24.68 12.70 11.04
C LEU A 119 23.18 12.94 11.31
N LYS A 120 22.38 11.88 11.46
CA LYS A 120 20.91 11.98 11.64
C LYS A 120 20.41 11.01 12.70
N GLY A 121 19.53 11.49 13.58
CA GLY A 121 18.84 10.67 14.56
C GLY A 121 17.92 9.62 13.92
N ARG A 122 17.67 8.52 14.65
CA ARG A 122 16.77 7.46 14.20
C ARG A 122 15.32 7.93 14.24
N ALA A 123 14.54 7.41 13.31
CA ALA A 123 13.09 7.50 13.28
C ALA A 123 12.60 6.17 12.72
N SER A 124 11.62 5.56 13.38
CA SER A 124 10.94 4.35 12.92
C SER A 124 9.50 4.73 12.56
N PRO A 125 8.85 4.00 11.65
CA PRO A 125 7.41 4.16 11.43
C PRO A 125 6.65 4.01 12.76
N PRO A 126 5.64 4.86 13.01
CA PRO A 126 4.76 4.69 14.16
C PRO A 126 3.95 3.41 14.01
N GLY A 127 3.79 2.66 15.11
CA GLY A 127 3.00 1.43 15.13
C GLY A 127 1.54 1.68 14.76
N TYR A 128 0.88 0.65 14.25
CA TYR A 128 -0.55 0.68 13.99
C TYR A 128 -1.31 0.65 15.32
N THR A 129 -2.32 1.50 15.50
CA THR A 129 -3.07 1.58 16.76
C THR A 129 -4.30 0.68 16.76
N LYS A 130 -4.83 0.37 17.95
CA LYS A 130 -6.05 -0.44 18.11
C LYS A 130 -7.25 0.19 17.40
N ASP A 131 -7.45 1.49 17.56
CA ASP A 131 -8.58 2.21 16.97
C ASP A 131 -8.49 2.27 15.44
N GLU A 132 -7.28 2.46 14.91
CA GLU A 132 -7.07 2.40 13.46
C GLU A 132 -7.41 1.01 12.91
N TYR A 133 -6.96 -0.04 13.60
CA TYR A 133 -7.25 -1.41 13.18
C TYR A 133 -8.74 -1.75 13.31
N ALA A 134 -9.40 -1.33 14.38
CA ALA A 134 -10.84 -1.54 14.55
C ALA A 134 -11.65 -0.93 13.40
N LYS A 135 -11.31 0.30 12.99
CA LYS A 135 -11.92 0.96 11.83
C LYS A 135 -11.63 0.24 10.52
N PHE A 136 -10.38 -0.18 10.30
CA PHE A 136 -10.00 -0.93 9.11
C PHE A 136 -10.76 -2.25 9.02
N LYS A 137 -10.84 -2.98 10.13
CA LYS A 137 -11.59 -4.24 10.25
C LYS A 137 -13.07 -4.03 9.92
N GLU A 138 -13.71 -3.06 10.55
CA GLU A 138 -15.12 -2.74 10.29
C GLU A 138 -15.34 -2.38 8.82
N THR A 139 -14.40 -1.64 8.21
CA THR A 139 -14.51 -1.20 6.82
C THR A 139 -14.32 -2.34 5.83
N PHE A 140 -13.31 -3.21 6.02
CA PHE A 140 -12.88 -4.12 4.95
C PHE A 140 -13.00 -5.60 5.26
N LEU A 141 -13.22 -6.02 6.50
CA LEU A 141 -13.20 -7.45 6.84
C LEU A 141 -14.62 -7.96 7.05
N ALA A 142 -14.92 -9.10 6.43
CA ALA A 142 -16.17 -9.81 6.65
C ALA A 142 -16.15 -10.54 8.00
N ALA A 143 -17.30 -10.59 8.67
CA ALA A 143 -17.47 -11.35 9.90
C ALA A 143 -17.25 -12.86 9.67
N GLY A 144 -16.75 -13.56 10.69
CA GLY A 144 -16.48 -15.00 10.61
C GLY A 144 -15.27 -15.38 9.76
N SER A 145 -14.34 -14.45 9.53
CA SER A 145 -13.05 -14.73 8.89
C SER A 145 -12.03 -15.29 9.88
N TRP A 146 -11.04 -16.03 9.37
CA TRP A 146 -9.83 -16.37 10.11
C TRP A 146 -8.77 -15.33 9.82
N HIS A 147 -8.18 -14.74 10.86
CA HIS A 147 -7.27 -13.62 10.69
C HIS A 147 -5.83 -14.06 10.90
N MET A 148 -5.02 -13.94 9.86
CA MET A 148 -3.59 -14.16 9.87
C MET A 148 -2.89 -12.80 9.88
N THR A 149 -2.47 -12.37 11.06
CA THR A 149 -1.79 -11.07 11.27
C THR A 149 -0.38 -11.29 11.78
N ASP A 150 0.43 -10.24 11.73
CA ASP A 150 1.65 -10.21 12.52
C ASP A 150 1.31 -10.21 14.04
N GLY A 151 2.31 -10.44 14.88
CA GLY A 151 2.15 -10.47 16.33
C GLY A 151 1.89 -9.11 17.00
N ALA A 152 1.65 -8.02 16.24
CA ALA A 152 1.53 -6.68 16.79
C ALA A 152 0.33 -6.54 17.73
N LYS A 153 0.51 -5.68 18.74
CA LYS A 153 -0.46 -5.50 19.83
C LYS A 153 -1.83 -5.01 19.36
N ALA A 154 -1.88 -4.25 18.26
CA ALA A 154 -3.13 -3.72 17.72
C ALA A 154 -4.07 -4.83 17.24
N TYR A 155 -3.52 -5.83 16.53
CA TYR A 155 -4.29 -6.97 16.02
C TYR A 155 -4.87 -7.81 17.16
N LYS A 156 -4.01 -8.17 18.13
CA LYS A 156 -4.37 -9.07 19.23
C LYS A 156 -5.57 -8.59 20.05
N SER A 157 -5.61 -7.30 20.39
CA SER A 157 -6.67 -6.80 21.27
C SER A 157 -8.04 -6.74 20.61
N VAL A 158 -8.11 -6.42 19.32
CA VAL A 158 -9.39 -6.23 18.61
C VAL A 158 -10.01 -7.57 18.21
N LEU A 159 -9.17 -8.58 17.95
CA LEU A 159 -9.64 -9.92 17.60
C LEU A 159 -10.13 -10.71 18.82
N ALA A 160 -9.51 -10.50 19.98
CA ALA A 160 -9.90 -11.14 21.24
C ALA A 160 -11.34 -10.80 21.69
N GLU A 161 -11.89 -9.67 21.26
CA GLU A 161 -13.22 -9.19 21.70
C GLU A 161 -14.40 -9.85 20.97
N LYS A 162 -14.21 -10.55 19.84
CA LYS A 162 -15.32 -10.93 18.93
C LYS A 162 -15.49 -12.42 18.59
N SER A 163 -14.96 -13.35 19.41
CA SER A 163 -15.06 -14.80 19.12
C SER A 163 -14.50 -15.19 17.74
N GLU A 164 -13.55 -14.41 17.23
CA GLU A 164 -12.90 -14.66 15.95
C GLU A 164 -11.64 -15.50 16.17
N LEU A 165 -11.40 -16.44 15.27
CA LEU A 165 -10.27 -17.35 15.37
C LEU A 165 -9.01 -16.67 14.82
N HIS A 166 -8.04 -16.47 15.72
CA HIS A 166 -6.76 -15.84 15.43
C HIS A 166 -5.68 -16.90 15.34
N ASP A 167 -5.07 -17.03 14.16
CA ASP A 167 -3.80 -17.72 14.04
C ASP A 167 -2.71 -16.64 14.08
N ALA A 168 -2.24 -16.36 15.30
CA ALA A 168 -1.03 -15.57 15.48
C ALA A 168 0.13 -16.40 14.92
N VAL A 169 0.49 -16.18 13.65
CA VAL A 169 1.68 -16.80 13.08
C VAL A 169 2.85 -16.40 13.96
N SER A 170 3.37 -17.36 14.71
CA SER A 170 4.58 -17.17 15.49
C SER A 170 5.68 -16.78 14.52
N HIS A 171 6.19 -15.55 14.64
CA HIS A 171 7.37 -15.10 13.91
C HIS A 171 8.59 -15.80 14.53
N ASP A 172 8.70 -17.11 14.31
CA ASP A 172 9.98 -17.76 14.32
C ASP A 172 10.86 -17.01 13.29
N PRO A 173 12.00 -16.43 13.70
CA PRO A 173 12.89 -15.71 12.79
C PRO A 173 13.35 -16.56 11.60
N SER A 174 13.27 -17.89 11.71
CA SER A 174 13.56 -18.86 10.63
C SER A 174 12.41 -19.04 9.64
N ARG A 175 11.18 -18.62 9.97
CA ARG A 175 9.96 -18.74 9.14
C ARG A 175 9.43 -17.39 8.66
N LYS A 176 10.30 -16.40 8.45
CA LYS A 176 9.93 -15.12 7.82
C LYS A 176 9.46 -15.36 6.37
N GLY A 177 8.41 -14.66 5.94
CA GLY A 177 7.91 -14.76 4.55
C GLY A 177 6.82 -15.81 4.30
N THR A 178 6.18 -16.32 5.34
CA THR A 178 5.04 -17.26 5.21
C THR A 178 3.76 -16.59 4.73
N GLN A 179 3.63 -15.27 4.94
CA GLN A 179 2.48 -14.50 4.47
C GLN A 179 2.71 -14.06 3.02
N SER A 180 1.70 -14.26 2.16
CA SER A 180 1.78 -13.80 0.76
C SER A 180 1.86 -12.27 0.64
N LEU A 181 1.36 -11.55 1.65
CA LEU A 181 1.49 -10.08 1.76
C LEU A 181 2.94 -9.60 1.87
N ASP A 182 3.84 -10.32 2.53
CA ASP A 182 5.26 -9.93 2.63
C ASP A 182 5.90 -9.77 1.24
N GLY A 183 5.66 -10.74 0.37
CA GLY A 183 6.12 -10.72 -1.02
C GLY A 183 5.47 -9.58 -1.80
N LEU A 184 4.17 -9.38 -1.58
CA LEU A 184 3.41 -8.30 -2.21
C LEU A 184 4.02 -6.92 -1.87
N TRP A 185 4.33 -6.66 -0.61
CA TRP A 185 4.91 -5.39 -0.18
C TRP A 185 6.30 -5.11 -0.75
N LYS A 186 7.11 -6.16 -0.95
CA LYS A 186 8.39 -6.02 -1.67
C LYS A 186 8.16 -5.52 -3.09
N HIS A 187 7.17 -6.06 -3.80
CA HIS A 187 6.84 -5.61 -5.14
C HIS A 187 6.26 -4.21 -5.17
N VAL A 188 5.40 -3.84 -4.22
CA VAL A 188 4.89 -2.46 -4.08
C VAL A 188 6.05 -1.46 -3.88
N LYS A 189 6.99 -1.77 -2.99
CA LYS A 189 8.16 -0.91 -2.74
C LYS A 189 9.03 -0.72 -3.98
N LYS A 190 9.21 -1.79 -4.76
CA LYS A 190 9.94 -1.76 -6.04
C LYS A 190 9.21 -0.93 -7.10
N ALA A 191 7.90 -1.09 -7.24
CA ALA A 191 7.08 -0.33 -8.18
C ALA A 191 7.11 1.19 -7.92
N LEU A 192 7.45 1.60 -6.69
CA LEU A 192 7.54 3.00 -6.30
C LEU A 192 8.94 3.60 -6.51
N GLU A 193 9.95 2.86 -6.98
CA GLU A 193 11.38 3.30 -6.99
C GLU A 193 11.60 4.57 -7.82
N SER A 194 10.83 4.73 -8.89
CA SER A 194 10.81 5.94 -9.74
C SER A 194 9.98 7.09 -9.17
N VAL A 195 9.23 6.87 -8.09
CA VAL A 195 8.30 7.86 -7.53
C VAL A 195 8.95 8.62 -6.40
N GLN A 196 8.96 9.94 -6.51
CA GLN A 196 9.46 10.81 -5.45
C GLN A 196 8.63 10.65 -4.18
N ALA A 197 9.28 10.42 -3.04
CA ALA A 197 8.59 10.27 -1.76
C ALA A 197 7.82 11.54 -1.32
N SER A 198 8.24 12.71 -1.84
CA SER A 198 7.58 14.00 -1.65
C SER A 198 6.30 14.17 -2.48
N ASP A 199 6.00 13.28 -3.43
CA ASP A 199 4.77 13.28 -4.21
C ASP A 199 3.77 12.26 -3.64
N PRO A 200 2.91 12.67 -2.69
CA PRO A 200 1.95 11.76 -2.06
C PRO A 200 0.90 11.23 -3.04
N GLN A 201 0.56 12.01 -4.07
CA GLN A 201 -0.44 11.60 -5.06
C GLN A 201 0.18 10.60 -6.03
N GLY A 202 1.41 10.82 -6.49
CA GLY A 202 2.16 9.85 -7.29
C GLY A 202 2.32 8.51 -6.57
N VAL A 203 2.66 8.53 -5.27
CA VAL A 203 2.73 7.29 -4.47
C VAL A 203 1.38 6.59 -4.42
N ARG A 204 0.29 7.33 -4.14
CA ARG A 204 -1.07 6.77 -4.12
C ARG A 204 -1.45 6.14 -5.45
N THR A 205 -1.24 6.85 -6.56
CA THR A 205 -1.53 6.35 -7.91
C THR A 205 -0.79 5.06 -8.20
N HIS A 206 0.51 4.98 -7.90
CA HIS A 206 1.29 3.75 -8.16
C HIS A 206 0.89 2.57 -7.28
N VAL A 207 0.53 2.80 -6.00
CA VAL A 207 0.00 1.72 -5.15
C VAL A 207 -1.34 1.20 -5.71
N LYS A 208 -2.21 2.08 -6.20
CA LYS A 208 -3.51 1.69 -6.79
C LYS A 208 -3.36 1.01 -8.14
N LEU A 209 -2.43 1.46 -8.97
CA LEU A 209 -2.07 0.77 -10.22
C LEU A 209 -1.51 -0.62 -9.94
N PHE A 210 -0.64 -0.76 -8.93
CA PHE A 210 -0.13 -2.05 -8.51
C PHE A 210 -1.28 -2.98 -8.10
N GLN A 211 -2.23 -2.48 -7.31
CA GLN A 211 -3.40 -3.25 -6.88
C GLN A 211 -4.27 -3.70 -8.06
N TRP A 212 -4.56 -2.80 -9.00
CA TRP A 212 -5.29 -3.13 -10.22
C TRP A 212 -4.58 -4.22 -11.03
N HIS A 213 -3.26 -4.10 -11.21
CA HIS A 213 -2.46 -5.13 -11.87
C HIS A 213 -2.46 -6.46 -11.12
N HIS A 214 -2.51 -6.43 -9.79
CA HIS A 214 -2.61 -7.63 -8.98
C HIS A 214 -3.95 -8.36 -9.20
N TRP A 215 -5.07 -7.62 -9.19
CA TRP A 215 -6.40 -8.15 -9.44
C TRP A 215 -6.51 -8.80 -10.83
N HIS A 216 -5.96 -8.13 -11.84
CA HIS A 216 -6.10 -8.50 -13.26
C HIS A 216 -4.85 -9.17 -13.83
N ARG A 217 -4.04 -9.82 -12.99
CA ARG A 217 -2.78 -10.44 -13.44
C ARG A 217 -2.96 -11.48 -14.55
N MET A 218 -4.11 -12.15 -14.62
CA MET A 218 -4.40 -13.22 -15.61
C MET A 218 -5.47 -12.79 -16.62
N ASP A 219 -5.98 -11.58 -16.50
CA ASP A 219 -7.05 -11.09 -17.37
C ASP A 219 -6.44 -10.32 -18.56
N ASP A 220 -7.20 -10.17 -19.65
CA ASP A 220 -6.85 -9.21 -20.69
C ASP A 220 -7.08 -7.79 -20.17
N ARG A 221 -5.98 -7.18 -19.74
CA ARG A 221 -6.00 -5.85 -19.15
C ARG A 221 -6.36 -4.76 -20.16
N TRP A 222 -6.19 -4.96 -21.46
CA TRP A 222 -6.63 -4.00 -22.48
C TRP A 222 -8.14 -3.99 -22.59
N ALA A 223 -8.75 -5.17 -22.65
CA ALA A 223 -10.20 -5.30 -22.63
C ALA A 223 -10.79 -4.67 -21.36
N ILE A 224 -10.21 -4.94 -20.20
CA ILE A 224 -10.65 -4.36 -18.92
C ILE A 224 -10.46 -2.84 -18.90
N LEU A 225 -9.31 -2.32 -19.34
CA LEU A 225 -9.11 -0.88 -19.42
C LEU A 225 -10.13 -0.23 -20.35
N GLY A 226 -10.43 -0.84 -21.50
CA GLY A 226 -11.47 -0.35 -22.41
C GLY A 226 -12.86 -0.31 -21.76
N GLN A 227 -13.20 -1.29 -20.94
CA GLN A 227 -14.45 -1.28 -20.15
C GLN A 227 -14.45 -0.16 -19.11
N ILE A 228 -13.36 -0.01 -18.36
CA ILE A 228 -13.22 1.07 -17.37
C ILE A 228 -13.32 2.44 -18.06
N LEU A 229 -12.62 2.65 -19.18
CA LEU A 229 -12.68 3.92 -19.91
C LEU A 229 -14.09 4.24 -20.42
N LYS A 230 -14.92 3.25 -20.73
CA LYS A 230 -16.34 3.50 -21.07
C LYS A 230 -17.17 3.94 -19.86
N LEU A 231 -16.77 3.57 -18.65
CA LEU A 231 -17.48 3.92 -17.41
C LEU A 231 -17.12 5.32 -16.89
N TYR A 232 -15.89 5.79 -17.14
CA TYR A 232 -15.36 7.07 -16.62
C TYR A 232 -14.87 8.03 -17.72
N GLY A 233 -15.22 7.76 -18.98
CA GLY A 233 -14.62 8.42 -20.15
C GLY A 233 -15.23 9.76 -20.51
N ASP A 234 -16.47 9.99 -20.07
CA ASP A 234 -17.23 11.23 -20.25
C ASP A 234 -16.66 12.36 -19.38
#